data_AF-A0A7C4D8H0-F1
#
_entry.id   AF-A0A7C4D8H0-F1
#
_cell.length_a   1.000
_cell.length_b   1.000
_cell.length_c   1.000
_cell.angle_alpha   90.00
_cell.angle_beta   90.00
_cell.angle_gamma   90.00
#
_symmetry.space_group_name_H-M   'P 1'
#
loop_
_entity.id
_entity.type
_entity.pdbx_description
1 polymer ?
#
loop_
_entity_poly.entity_id
_entity_poly.type
_entity_poly.pdbx_seq_one_letter_code
_entity_poly.pdbx_strand_id
1 'polypeptide(L)' 'MEPNELDVWKPRTELGRLVKEGRITSIDEIFAQGLKIKEPQIIDLLLPGLEDEIVGVSVVQKQTDAGERTRFKA' A
#
# COMPACT_ATOMS: atom_id res chain seq x y z
N MET A 1 9.30 -22.47 -5.68
CA MET A 1 8.39 -21.46 -6.23
C MET A 1 7.92 -20.67 -5.03
N GLU A 2 8.43 -19.46 -4.86
CA GLU A 2 8.04 -18.58 -3.76
C GLU A 2 6.53 -18.33 -3.84
N PRO A 3 5.77 -18.45 -2.73
CA PRO A 3 4.35 -18.12 -2.75
C PRO A 3 4.20 -16.63 -3.05
N ASN A 4 3.42 -16.29 -4.08
CA ASN A 4 3.11 -14.90 -4.41
C ASN A 4 2.31 -14.30 -3.23
N GLU A 5 2.72 -13.15 -2.67
CA GLU A 5 2.06 -12.54 -1.50
C GLU A 5 0.54 -12.31 -1.71
N LEU A 6 0.14 -12.16 -2.97
CA LEU A 6 -1.24 -12.01 -3.41
C LEU A 6 -2.12 -13.25 -3.11
N ASP A 7 -1.56 -14.46 -3.12
CA ASP A 7 -2.32 -15.68 -2.81
C ASP A 7 -2.70 -15.78 -1.32
N VAL A 8 -1.89 -15.16 -0.44
CA VAL A 8 -2.12 -15.14 1.00
C VAL A 8 -2.99 -13.95 1.43
N TRP A 9 -3.18 -12.95 0.55
CA TRP A 9 -3.91 -11.74 0.87
C TRP A 9 -5.37 -12.02 1.22
N LYS A 10 -5.76 -11.74 2.47
CA LYS A 10 -7.15 -11.76 2.93
C LYS A 10 -7.65 -10.32 3.07
N PRO A 11 -8.51 -9.84 2.14
CA PRO A 11 -8.99 -8.46 2.18
C PRO A 11 -9.83 -8.21 3.43
N ARG A 12 -9.57 -7.09 4.10
CA ARG A 12 -10.33 -6.63 5.27
C ARG A 12 -11.41 -5.65 4.85
N THR A 13 -11.19 -4.90 3.78
CA THR A 13 -12.16 -3.94 3.24
C THR A 13 -13.16 -4.58 2.29
N GLU A 14 -14.32 -3.94 2.10
CA GLU A 14 -15.30 -4.35 1.07
C GLU A 14 -14.72 -4.18 -0.33
N LEU A 15 -14.00 -3.08 -0.56
CA LEU A 15 -13.29 -2.83 -1.82
C LEU A 15 -12.30 -3.95 -2.13
N GLY A 16 -11.48 -4.36 -1.15
CA GLY A 16 -10.52 -5.45 -1.33
C GLY A 16 -11.20 -6.79 -1.63
N ARG A 17 -12.39 -7.06 -1.08
CA ARG A 17 -13.19 -8.24 -1.43
C ARG A 17 -13.70 -8.18 -2.86
N LEU A 18 -14.25 -7.04 -3.28
CA LEU A 18 -14.74 -6.84 -4.65
C LEU A 18 -13.62 -6.98 -5.69
N VAL A 19 -12.44 -6.46 -5.39
CA VAL A 19 -11.24 -6.59 -6.25
C VAL A 19 -10.75 -8.03 -6.29
N LYS A 20 -10.67 -8.72 -5.14
CA LYS A 20 -10.26 -10.13 -5.08
C LYS A 20 -11.25 -11.07 -5.78
N GLU A 21 -12.54 -10.76 -5.73
CA GLU A 21 -13.59 -11.48 -6.47
C GLU A 21 -13.56 -11.20 -7.99
N GLY A 22 -12.79 -10.21 -8.45
CA GLY A 22 -12.70 -9.83 -9.86
C GLY A 22 -13.88 -9.00 -10.37
N ARG A 23 -14.69 -8.42 -9.47
CA ARG A 23 -15.81 -7.54 -9.87
C ARG A 23 -15.33 -6.16 -10.31
N ILE A 24 -14.27 -5.66 -9.68
CA ILE A 24 -13.60 -4.42 -10.06
C ILE A 24 -12.28 -4.82 -10.70
N THR A 25 -12.12 -4.46 -11.97
CA THR A 25 -10.96 -4.86 -12.79
C THR A 25 -10.03 -3.70 -13.13
N SER A 26 -10.49 -2.45 -12.90
CA SER A 26 -9.73 -1.24 -13.23
C SER A 26 -9.76 -0.25 -12.08
N ILE A 27 -8.66 0.49 -11.91
CA ILE A 27 -8.56 1.55 -10.90
C ILE A 27 -9.47 2.74 -11.22
N ASP A 28 -9.74 3.00 -12.49
CA ASP A 28 -10.64 4.08 -12.93
C ASP A 28 -12.06 3.91 -12.40
N GLU A 29 -12.53 2.67 -12.27
CA GLU A 29 -13.85 2.37 -11.70
C GLU A 29 -13.91 2.74 -10.22
N ILE A 30 -12.83 2.50 -9.48
CA ILE A 30 -12.69 2.87 -8.06
C ILE A 30 -12.76 4.39 -7.91
N PHE A 31 -12.05 5.12 -8.78
CA PHE A 31 -12.05 6.58 -8.77
C PHE A 31 -13.40 7.17 -9.20
N ALA A 32 -14.05 6.61 -10.22
CA ALA A 32 -15.38 7.04 -10.67
C ALA A 32 -16.45 6.87 -9.58
N GLN A 33 -16.36 5.81 -8.77
CA GLN A 33 -17.26 5.56 -7.64
C GLN A 33 -16.88 6.36 -6.37
N GLY A 34 -15.74 7.04 -6.37
CA GLY A 34 -15.26 7.81 -5.21
C GLY A 34 -14.86 6.96 -4.00
N LEU A 35 -14.53 5.68 -4.23
CA LEU A 35 -14.15 4.75 -3.17
C LEU A 35 -12.71 5.02 -2.71
N LYS A 36 -12.46 4.92 -1.39
CA LYS A 36 -11.13 5.14 -0.82
C LYS A 36 -10.35 3.83 -0.75
N ILE A 37 -9.18 3.81 -1.40
CA ILE A 37 -8.22 2.71 -1.32
C ILE A 37 -7.51 2.79 0.04
N LYS A 38 -7.52 1.69 0.79
CA LYS A 38 -6.89 1.57 2.12
C LYS A 38 -5.94 0.38 2.25
N GLU A 39 -5.91 -0.48 1.24
CA GLU A 39 -5.11 -1.70 1.22
C GLU A 39 -4.17 -1.62 0.01
N PRO A 40 -2.83 -1.67 0.20
CA PRO A 40 -1.88 -1.53 -0.91
C PRO A 40 -2.00 -2.68 -1.92
N GLN A 41 -2.38 -3.88 -1.46
CA GLN A 41 -2.55 -5.06 -2.32
C GLN A 41 -3.59 -4.87 -3.43
N ILE A 42 -4.52 -3.92 -3.28
CA ILE A 42 -5.46 -3.55 -4.35
C ILE A 42 -4.71 -2.94 -5.53
N ILE A 43 -3.71 -2.09 -5.27
CA ILE A 43 -2.90 -1.43 -6.30
C ILE A 43 -1.97 -2.47 -6.94
N ASP A 44 -1.32 -3.32 -6.15
CA ASP A 44 -0.43 -4.37 -6.63
C ASP A 44 -1.13 -5.32 -7.62
N LEU A 45 -2.43 -5.57 -7.42
CA LEU A 45 -3.22 -6.46 -8.26
C LEU A 45 -3.77 -5.75 -9.52
N LEU A 46 -4.20 -4.49 -9.40
CA LEU A 46 -4.80 -3.75 -10.52
C LEU A 46 -3.75 -3.13 -11.45
N LEU A 47 -2.56 -2.80 -10.94
CA LEU A 47 -1.48 -2.15 -11.69
C LEU A 47 -0.17 -2.93 -11.49
N PRO A 48 -0.04 -4.13 -12.10
CA PRO A 48 1.20 -4.88 -12.05
C PRO A 48 2.30 -4.14 -12.82
N GLY A 49 3.47 -3.96 -12.19
CA GLY A 49 4.62 -3.29 -12.79
C GLY A 49 4.73 -1.79 -12.47
N LEU A 50 4.06 -1.32 -11.43
CA LEU A 50 4.36 -0.02 -10.84
C LEU A 50 5.78 -0.02 -10.25
N GLU A 51 6.56 1.01 -10.57
CA GLU A 51 7.93 1.18 -10.06
C GLU A 51 7.94 2.21 -8.93
N ASP A 52 8.64 1.88 -7.84
CA ASP A 52 8.85 2.78 -6.70
C ASP A 52 10.27 3.36 -6.74
N GLU A 53 10.39 4.69 -6.72
CA GLU A 53 11.68 5.40 -6.62
C GLU A 53 11.80 6.15 -5.29
N ILE A 54 12.91 5.95 -4.58
CA ILE A 54 13.20 6.65 -3.32
C ILE A 54 13.86 8.00 -3.64
N VAL A 55 13.10 9.09 -3.48
CA VAL A 55 13.56 10.45 -3.79
C VAL A 55 14.58 10.97 -2.75
N GLY A 56 14.49 10.53 -1.49
CA GLY A 56 15.48 10.91 -0.49
C GLY A 56 15.15 10.40 0.91
N VAL A 57 16.20 10.04 1.65
CA VAL A 57 16.09 9.63 3.05
C VAL A 57 16.72 10.72 3.92
N SER A 58 15.95 11.22 4.89
CA SER A 58 16.43 12.21 5.85
C SER A 58 16.41 11.65 7.26
N VAL A 59 17.39 12.03 8.07
CA VAL A 59 17.46 11.63 9.47
C VAL A 59 16.91 12.76 10.32
N VAL A 60 15.93 12.46 11.17
CA VAL A 60 15.37 13.41 12.14
C VAL A 60 15.68 12.94 13.55
N GLN A 61 16.22 13.84 14.36
CA GLN A 61 16.58 13.60 15.75
C GLN A 61 15.62 14.38 16.66
N LYS A 62 15.09 13.71 17.70
CA LYS A 62 14.28 14.33 18.73
C LYS A 62 14.98 14.20 20.08
N GLN A 63 15.27 15.32 20.72
CA GLN A 63 15.79 15.33 22.07
C GLN A 63 14.68 14.99 23.08
N THR A 64 14.99 14.12 24.03
CA THR A 64 14.13 13.72 25.14
C THR A 64 14.91 13.77 26.46
N ASP A 65 14.21 13.70 27.59
CA ASP A 65 14.81 13.73 28.92
C ASP A 65 15.78 12.54 29.16
N ALA A 66 15.54 11.41 28.50
CA ALA A 66 16.41 10.24 28.51
C ALA A 66 17.44 10.21 27.36
N GLY A 67 17.73 11.36 26.74
CA GLY A 67 18.70 11.49 25.63
C GLY A 67 18.06 11.69 24.26
N GLU A 68 18.83 11.42 23.20
CA GLU A 68 18.42 11.66 21.82
C GLU A 68 17.73 10.43 21.20
N ARG A 69 16.62 10.65 20.47
CA ARG A 69 15.93 9.62 19.70
C ARG A 69 15.96 9.95 18.21
N THR A 70 16.68 9.14 17.44
CA THR A 70 16.82 9.27 15.99
C THR A 70 15.76 8.46 15.24
N ARG A 71 15.22 8.99 14.13
CA ARG A 71 14.34 8.30 13.18
C ARG A 71 14.74 8.61 11.74
N PHE A 72 14.55 7.65 10.86
CA PHE A 72 14.64 7.86 9.42
C PHE A 72 13.27 8.27 8.89
N LYS A 73 13.24 9.32 8.08
CA LYS A 73 12.11 9.71 7.26
C LYS A 73 12.48 9.36 5.82
N ALA A 74 11.88 8.28 5.34
CA ALA A 74 11.93 7.80 3.97
C ALA A 74 10.55 7.99 3.34
#